data_AF-A0A956ZBX3-F1
#
_entry.id   AF-A0A956ZBX3-F1
#
_cell.length_a   1.000
_cell.length_b   1.000
_cell.length_c   1.000
_cell.angle_alpha   90.00
_cell.angle_beta   90.00
_cell.angle_gamma   90.00
#
_symmetry.space_group_name_H-M   'P 1'
#
loop_
_entity.id
_entity.type
_entity.pdbx_description
1 polymer ?
#
loop_
_entity_poly.entity_id
_entity_poly.type
_entity_poly.pdbx_seq_one_letter_code
_entity_poly.pdbx_strand_id
1 'polypeptide(L)'
;VVGPTLKLHQCGLPREMALELFKPFVINKLIERQIVQNIKSAKKQIEKGSAVVWEILEEVIQGHPVLLNRAPTLHRLGIQAFEPVLVEGRAIQLHPLVCSAFNADFDGDQMAVHVPLSVEAQSEAHMLMLASNNILLPATGRPTVTPTQDMVLGIYYLTIQKPGWEDPKVCRGAGMRFVSLADARSAFEAGILDLHAKIKVKDYDGQMIETTPGRIIFNEVVREAVSSTT
;
A
#
# COMPACT_ATOMS: atom_id res chain seq x y z
N VAL A 1 10.92 -7.52 -1.02
CA VAL A 1 10.96 -6.85 0.32
C VAL A 1 9.64 -6.13 0.58
N VAL A 2 9.33 -5.86 1.85
CA VAL A 2 8.06 -5.20 2.22
C VAL A 2 8.09 -3.72 1.81
N GLY A 3 7.05 -3.25 1.13
CA GLY A 3 6.84 -1.83 0.84
C GLY A 3 5.57 -1.30 1.53
N PRO A 4 5.60 -1.01 2.85
CA PRO A 4 4.39 -0.71 3.62
C PRO A 4 3.77 0.65 3.30
N THR A 5 4.53 1.57 2.69
CA THR A 5 4.08 2.91 2.29
C THR A 5 3.49 2.95 0.87
N LEU A 6 3.57 1.85 0.12
CA LEU A 6 3.02 1.76 -1.23
C LEU A 6 1.48 1.76 -1.16
N LYS A 7 0.82 2.20 -2.24
CA LYS A 7 -0.61 1.94 -2.42
C LYS A 7 -0.82 0.50 -2.91
N LEU A 8 -2.04 -0.02 -2.77
CA LEU A 8 -2.37 -1.41 -3.14
C LEU A 8 -2.06 -1.74 -4.61
N HIS A 9 -2.23 -0.78 -5.52
CA HIS A 9 -1.96 -0.93 -6.96
C HIS A 9 -0.50 -0.63 -7.35
N GLN A 10 0.37 -0.30 -6.39
CA GLN A 10 1.75 0.10 -6.66
C GLN A 10 2.75 -0.99 -6.27
N CYS A 11 3.87 -1.05 -6.98
CA CYS A 11 5.04 -1.83 -6.59
C CYS A 11 6.30 -0.97 -6.66
N GLY A 12 7.25 -1.19 -5.75
CA GLY A 12 8.56 -0.54 -5.84
C GLY A 12 9.46 -1.30 -6.81
N LEU A 13 9.92 -0.63 -7.88
CA LEU A 13 10.82 -1.19 -8.88
C LEU A 13 12.21 -0.54 -8.76
N PRO A 14 13.28 -1.33 -8.56
CA PRO A 14 14.65 -0.81 -8.52
C PRO A 14 15.02 -0.01 -9.77
N ARG A 15 15.68 1.15 -9.59
CA ARG A 15 16.09 2.03 -10.71
C ARG A 15 16.86 1.30 -11.81
N GLU A 16 17.85 0.48 -11.45
CA GLU A 16 18.67 -0.26 -12.41
C GLU A 16 17.83 -1.27 -13.22
N MET A 17 16.93 -1.98 -12.55
CA MET A 17 16.03 -2.94 -13.20
C MET A 17 15.04 -2.24 -14.14
N ALA A 18 14.45 -1.13 -13.68
CA ALA A 18 13.54 -0.32 -14.48
C ALA A 18 14.26 0.22 -15.74
N LEU A 19 15.49 0.73 -15.60
CA LEU A 19 16.26 1.25 -16.72
C LEU A 19 16.54 0.18 -17.78
N GLU A 20 16.84 -1.06 -17.38
CA GLU A 20 17.05 -2.16 -18.33
C GLU A 20 15.75 -2.57 -19.03
N LEU A 21 14.65 -2.70 -18.29
CA LEU A 21 13.34 -3.09 -18.83
C LEU A 21 12.78 -2.04 -19.80
N PHE A 22 12.93 -0.76 -19.47
CA PHE A 22 12.39 0.36 -20.24
C PHE A 22 13.41 1.03 -21.17
N LYS A 23 14.61 0.44 -21.33
CA LYS A 23 15.71 1.00 -22.15
C LYS A 23 15.26 1.44 -23.55
N PRO A 24 14.48 0.67 -24.33
CA PRO A 24 14.04 1.12 -25.66
C PRO A 24 13.18 2.38 -25.62
N PHE A 25 12.28 2.50 -24.63
CA PHE A 25 11.40 3.65 -24.46
C PHE A 25 12.18 4.90 -24.05
N VAL A 26 13.13 4.76 -23.13
CA VAL A 26 14.03 5.84 -22.71
C VAL A 26 14.88 6.34 -23.89
N ILE A 27 15.42 5.42 -24.72
CA ILE A 27 16.17 5.80 -25.94
C ILE A 27 15.28 6.60 -26.90
N ASN A 28 14.06 6.14 -27.15
CA ASN A 28 13.15 6.82 -28.06
C ASN A 28 12.82 8.24 -27.53
N LYS A 29 12.50 8.37 -26.25
CA LYS A 29 12.17 9.64 -25.61
C LYS A 29 13.34 10.63 -25.59
N LEU A 30 14.57 10.15 -25.39
CA LEU A 30 15.79 10.96 -25.49
C LEU A 30 16.00 11.57 -26.89
N ILE A 31 15.65 10.81 -27.95
CA ILE A 31 15.74 11.26 -29.34
C ILE A 31 14.60 12.22 -29.65
N GLU A 32 13.37 11.91 -29.25
CA GLU A 32 12.19 12.78 -29.42
C GLU A 32 12.38 14.17 -28.78
N ARG A 33 13.00 14.21 -27.59
CA ARG A 33 13.34 15.48 -26.90
C ARG A 33 14.60 16.16 -27.45
N GLN A 34 15.23 15.64 -28.51
CA GLN A 34 16.45 16.17 -29.13
C GLN A 34 17.66 16.28 -28.18
N ILE A 35 17.67 15.53 -27.07
CA ILE A 35 18.78 15.50 -26.11
C ILE A 35 19.98 14.75 -26.73
N VAL A 36 19.68 13.75 -27.58
CA VAL A 36 20.66 12.99 -28.35
C VAL A 36 20.20 12.85 -29.79
N GLN A 37 21.14 12.83 -30.74
CA GLN A 37 20.81 12.77 -32.17
C GLN A 37 20.66 11.34 -32.72
N ASN A 38 21.21 10.33 -32.04
CA ASN A 38 21.20 8.95 -32.54
C ASN A 38 21.20 7.92 -31.40
N ILE A 39 20.79 6.70 -31.75
CA ILE A 39 20.65 5.56 -30.81
C ILE A 39 22.00 5.25 -30.12
N LYS A 40 23.12 5.36 -30.83
CA LYS A 40 24.45 5.08 -30.25
C LYS A 40 24.81 6.07 -29.14
N SER A 41 24.50 7.34 -29.34
CA SER A 41 24.70 8.40 -28.34
C SER A 41 23.75 8.23 -27.16
N ALA A 42 22.49 7.83 -27.42
CA ALA A 42 21.53 7.51 -26.36
C ALA A 42 22.04 6.38 -25.45
N LYS A 43 22.52 5.27 -26.04
CA LYS A 43 23.12 4.15 -25.27
C LYS A 43 24.29 4.62 -24.41
N LYS A 44 25.21 5.42 -24.96
CA LYS A 44 26.35 5.98 -24.22
C LYS A 44 25.91 6.91 -23.08
N GLN A 45 24.82 7.66 -23.25
CA GLN A 45 24.28 8.54 -22.22
C GLN A 45 23.64 7.76 -21.07
N ILE A 46 22.96 6.66 -21.40
CA ILE A 46 22.37 5.72 -20.44
C ILE A 46 23.47 5.04 -19.61
N GLU A 47 24.54 4.55 -20.27
CA GLU A 47 25.70 3.94 -19.59
C GLU A 47 26.41 4.88 -18.62
N LYS A 48 26.40 6.19 -18.90
CA LYS A 48 26.96 7.22 -18.01
C LYS A 48 26.10 7.52 -16.79
N GLY A 49 24.84 7.07 -16.74
CA GLY A 49 23.93 7.34 -15.62
C GLY A 49 23.61 8.83 -15.42
N SER A 50 23.51 9.61 -16.50
CA SER A 50 23.22 11.05 -16.42
C SER A 50 21.87 11.33 -15.75
N ALA A 51 21.77 12.39 -14.95
CA ALA A 51 20.53 12.77 -14.24
C ALA A 51 19.29 12.84 -15.15
N VAL A 52 19.48 13.33 -16.37
CA VAL A 52 18.43 13.45 -17.40
C VAL A 52 17.82 12.09 -17.77
N VAL A 53 18.60 11.01 -17.70
CA VAL A 53 18.12 9.65 -18.01
C VAL A 53 17.14 9.19 -16.93
N TRP A 54 17.40 9.52 -15.67
CA TRP A 54 16.53 9.15 -14.54
C TRP A 54 15.21 9.93 -14.58
N GLU A 55 15.25 11.22 -14.92
CA GLU A 55 14.04 12.04 -15.11
C GLU A 55 13.16 11.48 -16.24
N ILE A 56 13.76 11.12 -17.38
CA ILE A 56 13.03 10.52 -18.49
C ILE A 56 12.50 9.14 -18.13
N LEU A 57 13.25 8.36 -17.34
CA LEU A 57 12.77 7.07 -16.87
C LEU A 57 11.51 7.23 -16.00
N GLU A 58 11.50 8.18 -15.07
CA GLU A 58 10.32 8.49 -14.23
C GLU A 58 9.10 8.88 -15.07
N GLU A 59 9.30 9.67 -16.13
CA GLU A 59 8.22 10.01 -17.07
C GLU A 59 7.72 8.79 -17.86
N VAL A 60 8.64 7.95 -18.35
CA VAL A 60 8.30 6.78 -19.17
C VAL A 60 7.51 5.73 -18.40
N ILE A 61 7.83 5.51 -17.12
CA ILE A 61 7.13 4.53 -16.30
C ILE A 61 5.76 5.03 -15.81
N GLN A 62 5.53 6.35 -15.82
CA GLN A 62 4.30 6.92 -15.32
C GLN A 62 3.12 6.50 -16.20
N GLY A 63 2.18 5.76 -15.62
CA GLY A 63 1.04 5.20 -16.34
C GLY A 63 1.33 3.92 -17.13
N HIS A 64 2.58 3.40 -17.09
CA HIS A 64 2.96 2.14 -17.75
C HIS A 64 2.97 1.00 -16.72
N PRO A 65 1.94 0.11 -16.71
CA PRO A 65 1.85 -0.94 -15.70
C PRO A 65 2.88 -2.04 -15.94
N VAL A 66 3.32 -2.71 -14.88
CA VAL A 66 4.19 -3.89 -14.94
C VAL A 66 3.47 -5.10 -14.35
N LEU A 67 3.74 -6.29 -14.89
CA LEU A 67 3.20 -7.55 -14.36
C LEU A 67 4.22 -8.20 -13.43
N LEU A 68 3.82 -8.44 -12.20
CA LEU A 68 4.58 -9.26 -11.25
C LEU A 68 4.05 -10.69 -11.26
N ASN A 69 4.96 -11.66 -11.30
CA ASN A 69 4.66 -13.07 -11.22
C ASN A 69 5.57 -13.76 -10.20
N ARG A 70 5.02 -14.62 -9.36
CA ARG A 70 5.79 -15.52 -8.49
C ARG A 70 5.58 -16.97 -8.92
N ALA A 71 6.67 -17.70 -9.13
CA ALA A 71 6.64 -19.13 -9.41
C ALA A 71 6.59 -19.93 -8.11
N PRO A 72 5.84 -21.05 -8.04
CA PRO A 72 4.93 -21.57 -9.06
C PRO A 72 3.58 -20.82 -9.09
N THR A 73 3.06 -20.56 -10.29
CA THR A 73 1.76 -19.88 -10.47
C THR A 73 0.61 -20.87 -10.37
N LEU A 74 -0.06 -20.93 -9.22
CA LEU A 74 -1.15 -21.89 -8.97
C LEU A 74 -2.53 -21.43 -9.44
N HIS A 75 -2.74 -20.13 -9.55
CA HIS A 75 -4.02 -19.53 -9.94
C HIS A 75 -3.82 -18.13 -10.51
N ARG A 76 -4.87 -17.56 -11.13
CA ARG A 76 -4.78 -16.26 -11.83
C ARG A 76 -4.21 -15.12 -10.98
N LEU A 77 -4.44 -15.12 -9.67
CA LEU A 77 -3.93 -14.08 -8.77
C LEU A 77 -2.41 -14.14 -8.51
N GLY A 78 -1.73 -15.19 -8.97
CA GLY A 78 -0.28 -15.28 -8.93
C GLY A 78 0.41 -14.41 -10.00
N ILE A 79 -0.37 -13.75 -10.86
CA ILE A 79 0.08 -12.70 -11.78
C ILE A 79 -0.85 -11.50 -11.62
N GLN A 80 -0.29 -10.34 -11.28
CA GLN A 80 -1.05 -9.09 -11.17
C GLN A 80 -0.27 -7.92 -11.76
N ALA A 81 -1.01 -6.92 -12.23
CA ALA A 81 -0.45 -5.67 -12.69
C ALA A 81 -0.31 -4.65 -11.55
N PHE A 82 0.76 -3.87 -11.60
CA PHE A 82 1.06 -2.80 -10.67
C PHE A 82 1.60 -1.58 -11.41
N GLU A 83 1.36 -0.40 -10.87
CA GLU A 83 2.07 0.81 -11.27
C GLU A 83 3.46 0.83 -10.59
N PRO A 84 4.56 0.90 -11.36
CA PRO A 84 5.89 0.93 -10.78
C PRO A 84 6.20 2.30 -10.17
N VAL A 85 6.74 2.29 -8.95
CA VAL A 85 7.35 3.43 -8.28
C VAL A 85 8.84 3.17 -8.20
N LEU A 86 9.69 4.10 -8.65
CA LEU A 86 11.13 3.92 -8.53
C LEU A 86 11.55 3.90 -7.07
N VAL A 87 12.37 2.91 -6.71
CA VAL A 87 12.95 2.78 -5.38
C VAL A 87 14.45 2.59 -5.45
N GLU A 88 15.13 3.01 -4.39
CA GLU A 88 16.54 2.73 -4.20
C GLU A 88 16.77 1.24 -3.84
N GLY A 89 17.98 0.76 -4.12
CA GLY A 89 18.37 -0.63 -3.87
C GLY A 89 18.13 -1.55 -5.07
N ARG A 90 18.14 -2.88 -4.81
CA ARG A 90 18.03 -3.93 -5.85
C ARG A 90 16.84 -4.87 -5.68
N ALA A 91 16.01 -4.64 -4.68
CA ALA A 91 14.90 -5.53 -4.34
C ALA A 91 13.56 -4.90 -4.72
N ILE A 92 12.67 -5.70 -5.29
CA ILE A 92 11.29 -5.30 -5.57
C ILE A 92 10.56 -5.12 -4.24
N GLN A 93 9.86 -3.99 -4.09
CA GLN A 93 8.99 -3.76 -2.95
C GLN A 93 7.55 -4.13 -3.31
N LEU A 94 6.90 -4.89 -2.44
CA LEU A 94 5.53 -5.34 -2.64
C LEU A 94 4.65 -4.87 -1.46
N HIS A 95 3.40 -4.53 -1.77
CA HIS A 95 2.42 -4.17 -0.76
C HIS A 95 2.09 -5.40 0.12
N PRO A 96 2.07 -5.30 1.47
CA PRO A 96 1.84 -6.45 2.35
C PRO A 96 0.53 -7.21 2.08
N LEU A 97 -0.55 -6.50 1.75
CA LEU A 97 -1.87 -7.10 1.51
C LEU A 97 -1.97 -7.93 0.23
N VAL A 98 -1.03 -7.81 -0.72
CA VAL A 98 -1.05 -8.65 -1.93
C VAL A 98 -0.18 -9.90 -1.79
N CYS A 99 0.63 -10.01 -0.73
CA CYS A 99 1.50 -11.18 -0.50
C CYS A 99 0.70 -12.49 -0.41
N SER A 100 -0.49 -12.46 0.18
CA SER A 100 -1.40 -13.62 0.27
C SER A 100 -1.79 -14.15 -1.12
N ALA A 101 -2.02 -13.26 -2.09
CA ALA A 101 -2.36 -13.61 -3.45
C ALA A 101 -1.18 -14.25 -4.20
N PHE A 102 0.05 -13.84 -3.92
CA PHE A 102 1.25 -14.48 -4.49
C PHE A 102 1.72 -15.71 -3.70
N ASN A 103 1.09 -15.99 -2.56
CA ASN A 103 1.59 -16.93 -1.55
C ASN A 103 3.05 -16.64 -1.17
N ALA A 104 3.43 -15.36 -1.17
CA ALA A 104 4.80 -14.90 -1.01
C ALA A 104 5.09 -14.50 0.43
N ASP A 105 6.32 -14.73 0.86
CA ASP A 105 6.90 -14.15 2.07
C ASP A 105 8.17 -13.34 1.72
N PHE A 106 8.91 -12.91 2.74
CA PHE A 106 10.07 -12.02 2.56
C PHE A 106 11.36 -12.65 3.09
N ASP A 107 11.51 -13.96 2.97
CA ASP A 107 12.68 -14.71 3.44
C ASP A 107 13.73 -14.98 2.34
N GLY A 108 13.44 -14.62 1.09
CA GLY A 108 14.30 -14.91 -0.07
C GLY A 108 13.53 -15.10 -1.38
N ASP A 109 12.20 -15.10 -1.33
CA ASP A 109 11.33 -15.17 -2.50
C ASP A 109 11.71 -14.19 -3.63
N GLN A 110 11.66 -14.71 -4.86
CA GLN A 110 11.93 -13.97 -6.08
C GLN A 110 10.67 -13.82 -6.93
N MET A 111 10.54 -12.69 -7.60
CA MET A 111 9.45 -12.41 -8.52
C MET A 111 10.00 -11.98 -9.87
N ALA A 112 9.34 -12.41 -10.94
CA ALA A 112 9.62 -11.97 -12.29
C ALA A 112 8.77 -10.74 -12.62
N VAL A 113 9.39 -9.76 -13.30
CA VAL A 113 8.74 -8.55 -13.78
C VAL A 113 8.63 -8.60 -15.30
N HIS A 114 7.43 -8.37 -15.82
CA HIS A 114 7.18 -8.32 -17.26
C HIS A 114 6.57 -6.97 -17.63
N VAL A 115 6.95 -6.43 -18.79
CA VAL A 115 6.46 -5.14 -19.28
C VAL A 115 5.54 -5.38 -20.48
N PRO A 116 4.23 -5.08 -20.38
CA PRO A 116 3.33 -5.10 -21.52
C PRO A 116 3.74 -4.01 -22.52
N LEU A 117 3.92 -4.38 -23.79
CA LEU A 117 4.45 -3.47 -24.81
C LEU A 117 3.36 -2.80 -25.64
N SER A 118 2.35 -3.55 -26.10
CA SER A 118 1.28 -2.99 -26.94
C SER A 118 0.29 -2.18 -26.12
N VAL A 119 -0.39 -1.23 -26.75
CA VAL A 119 -1.38 -0.37 -26.10
C VAL A 119 -2.56 -1.19 -25.57
N GLU A 120 -2.95 -2.23 -26.30
CA GLU A 120 -4.00 -3.17 -25.90
C GLU A 120 -3.60 -3.94 -24.64
N ALA A 121 -2.36 -4.45 -24.59
CA ALA A 121 -1.85 -5.17 -23.42
C ALA A 121 -1.71 -4.27 -22.18
N GLN A 122 -1.28 -3.02 -22.37
CA GLN A 122 -1.22 -2.03 -21.27
C GLN A 122 -2.62 -1.70 -20.75
N SER A 123 -3.59 -1.54 -21.66
CA SER A 123 -4.99 -1.26 -21.31
C SER A 123 -5.63 -2.45 -20.57
N GLU A 124 -5.39 -3.67 -21.05
CA GLU A 124 -5.87 -4.89 -20.38
C GLU A 124 -5.24 -5.05 -18.98
N ALA A 125 -3.94 -4.78 -18.85
CA ALA A 125 -3.26 -4.82 -17.55
C ALA A 125 -3.89 -3.85 -16.54
N HIS A 126 -4.18 -2.61 -16.96
CA HIS A 126 -4.85 -1.61 -16.13
C HIS A 126 -6.30 -1.98 -15.79
N MET A 127 -7.07 -2.41 -16.79
CA MET A 127 -8.51 -2.65 -16.61
C MET A 127 -8.81 -3.95 -15.87
N LEU A 128 -8.05 -5.03 -16.12
CA LEU A 128 -8.38 -6.38 -15.64
C LEU A 128 -7.37 -6.92 -14.62
N MET A 129 -6.09 -6.60 -14.78
CA MET A 129 -5.04 -7.25 -13.99
C MET A 129 -4.54 -6.41 -12.82
N LEU A 130 -4.91 -5.13 -12.73
CA LEU A 130 -4.47 -4.24 -11.65
C LEU A 130 -4.83 -4.82 -10.29
N ALA A 131 -3.90 -4.78 -9.34
CA ALA A 131 -4.08 -5.42 -8.03
C ALA A 131 -5.33 -4.93 -7.27
N SER A 132 -5.72 -3.66 -7.46
CA SER A 132 -6.95 -3.08 -6.90
C SER A 132 -8.23 -3.73 -7.40
N ASN A 133 -8.22 -4.36 -8.57
CA ASN A 133 -9.40 -5.01 -9.15
C ASN A 133 -9.54 -6.47 -8.66
N ASN A 134 -8.48 -7.02 -8.04
CA ASN A 134 -8.35 -8.42 -7.71
C ASN A 134 -8.41 -8.67 -6.19
N ILE A 135 -9.45 -8.11 -5.56
CA ILE A 135 -9.67 -8.13 -4.09
C ILE A 135 -10.31 -9.44 -3.59
N LEU A 136 -11.01 -10.18 -4.46
CA LEU A 136 -11.74 -11.39 -4.10
C LEU A 136 -11.12 -12.65 -4.74
N LEU A 137 -11.13 -13.75 -3.98
CA LEU A 137 -10.79 -15.08 -4.49
C LEU A 137 -11.81 -15.53 -5.53
N PRO A 138 -11.40 -15.90 -6.75
CA PRO A 138 -12.32 -16.36 -7.80
C PRO A 138 -13.10 -17.61 -7.39
N ALA A 139 -12.49 -18.49 -6.60
CA ALA A 139 -13.07 -19.77 -6.21
C ALA A 139 -14.14 -19.67 -5.12
N THR A 140 -14.05 -18.67 -4.23
CA THR A 140 -14.87 -18.63 -3.01
C THR A 140 -15.57 -17.29 -2.77
N GLY A 141 -15.20 -16.24 -3.51
CA GLY A 141 -15.68 -14.88 -3.28
C GLY A 141 -15.16 -14.24 -1.99
N ARG A 142 -14.27 -14.90 -1.24
CA ARG A 142 -13.69 -14.35 -0.01
C ARG A 142 -12.59 -13.31 -0.32
N PRO A 143 -12.42 -12.26 0.50
CA PRO A 143 -11.36 -11.28 0.29
C PRO A 143 -9.95 -11.87 0.43
N THR A 144 -9.05 -11.52 -0.48
CA THR A 144 -7.63 -11.90 -0.45
C THR A 144 -6.77 -10.90 0.32
N VAL A 145 -7.15 -9.63 0.26
CA VAL A 145 -6.44 -8.48 0.86
C VAL A 145 -6.74 -8.30 2.35
N THR A 146 -6.97 -9.40 3.06
CA THR A 146 -7.26 -9.34 4.49
C THR A 146 -5.95 -9.07 5.26
N PRO A 147 -5.92 -8.16 6.25
CA PRO A 147 -4.75 -7.93 7.09
C PRO A 147 -4.28 -9.23 7.75
N THR A 148 -2.97 -9.39 7.89
CA THR A 148 -2.34 -10.57 8.51
C THR A 148 -1.35 -10.15 9.60
N GLN A 149 -1.01 -11.11 10.47
CA GLN A 149 0.06 -11.01 11.47
C GLN A 149 0.02 -9.68 12.26
N ASP A 150 1.03 -8.83 12.08
CA ASP A 150 1.23 -7.59 12.84
C ASP A 150 0.09 -6.59 12.69
N MET A 151 -0.55 -6.52 11.51
CA MET A 151 -1.71 -5.65 11.31
C MET A 151 -2.88 -6.09 12.18
N VAL A 152 -3.13 -7.40 12.26
CA VAL A 152 -4.17 -7.98 13.11
C VAL A 152 -3.83 -7.77 14.57
N LEU A 153 -2.57 -7.96 14.96
CA LEU A 153 -2.11 -7.75 16.33
C LEU A 153 -2.25 -6.28 16.76
N GLY A 154 -1.92 -5.33 15.87
CA GLY A 154 -2.07 -3.90 16.11
C GLY A 154 -3.54 -3.51 16.31
N ILE A 155 -4.44 -3.97 15.43
CA ILE A 155 -5.88 -3.74 15.56
C ILE A 155 -6.43 -4.39 16.85
N TYR A 156 -6.00 -5.62 17.14
CA TYR A 156 -6.39 -6.32 18.37
C TYR A 156 -5.95 -5.55 19.62
N TYR A 157 -4.67 -5.15 19.69
CA TYR A 157 -4.15 -4.37 20.79
C TYR A 157 -4.91 -3.06 20.94
N LEU A 158 -5.15 -2.35 19.84
CA LEU A 158 -5.88 -1.09 19.83
C LEU A 158 -7.31 -1.22 20.39
N THR A 159 -7.99 -2.34 20.11
CA THR A 159 -9.43 -2.51 20.38
C THR A 159 -9.78 -3.39 21.58
N ILE A 160 -8.79 -4.08 22.17
CA ILE A 160 -8.99 -4.96 23.32
C ILE A 160 -9.51 -4.21 24.54
N GLN A 161 -10.33 -4.89 25.33
CA GLN A 161 -10.72 -4.47 26.67
C GLN A 161 -10.42 -5.62 27.64
N LYS A 162 -9.89 -5.30 28.82
CA LYS A 162 -9.63 -6.27 29.88
C LYS A 162 -10.36 -5.88 31.16
N PRO A 163 -10.80 -6.86 31.97
CA PRO A 163 -11.26 -6.59 33.32
C PRO A 163 -10.21 -5.81 34.12
N GLY A 164 -10.65 -4.83 34.91
CA GLY A 164 -9.77 -3.97 35.71
C GLY A 164 -9.34 -2.67 35.02
N TRP A 165 -9.45 -2.54 33.69
CA TRP A 165 -9.15 -1.29 32.96
C TRP A 165 -10.24 -0.21 33.10
N GLU A 166 -11.27 -0.50 33.88
CA GLU A 166 -12.30 0.45 34.30
C GLU A 166 -11.87 1.23 35.55
N ASP A 167 -10.87 0.75 36.28
CA ASP A 167 -10.35 1.41 37.49
C ASP A 167 -9.36 2.53 37.09
N PRO A 168 -9.62 3.78 37.48
CA PRO A 168 -8.69 4.90 37.27
C PRO A 168 -7.28 4.70 37.83
N LYS A 169 -7.11 3.77 38.79
CA LYS A 169 -5.79 3.39 39.33
C LYS A 169 -4.98 2.52 38.39
N VAL A 170 -5.65 1.82 37.47
CA VAL A 170 -5.05 0.90 36.50
C VAL A 170 -4.92 1.56 35.13
N CYS A 171 -5.97 2.26 34.69
CA CYS A 171 -5.97 3.01 33.43
C CYS A 171 -6.33 4.46 33.70
N ARG A 172 -5.41 5.37 33.37
CA ARG A 172 -5.60 6.80 33.55
C ARG A 172 -6.79 7.28 32.73
N GLY A 173 -7.66 8.04 33.38
CA GLY A 173 -8.84 8.62 32.76
C GLY A 173 -9.99 7.64 32.52
N ALA A 174 -9.93 6.43 33.09
CA ALA A 174 -11.09 5.54 33.13
C ALA A 174 -12.28 6.22 33.85
N GLY A 175 -13.49 6.02 33.33
CA GLY A 175 -14.72 6.62 33.83
C GLY A 175 -14.97 8.08 33.39
N MET A 176 -14.02 8.72 32.70
CA MET A 176 -14.21 10.08 32.19
C MET A 176 -15.33 10.15 31.14
N ARG A 177 -15.95 11.33 31.05
CA ARG A 177 -17.06 11.61 30.13
C ARG A 177 -16.66 12.70 29.15
N PHE A 178 -16.97 12.48 27.88
CA PHE A 178 -16.67 13.41 26.79
C PHE A 178 -17.93 13.78 26.02
N VAL A 179 -17.97 15.01 25.52
CA VAL A 179 -19.10 15.53 24.75
C VAL A 179 -18.99 15.13 23.28
N SER A 180 -17.78 14.99 22.75
CA SER A 180 -17.52 14.53 21.39
C SER A 180 -16.38 13.51 21.31
N LEU A 181 -16.34 12.75 20.22
CA LEU A 181 -15.23 11.83 19.92
C LEU A 181 -13.90 12.58 19.72
N ALA A 182 -13.95 13.80 19.17
CA ALA A 182 -12.78 14.66 18.99
C ALA A 182 -12.17 15.10 20.34
N ASP A 183 -13.01 15.40 21.34
CA ASP A 183 -12.53 15.74 22.68
C ASP A 183 -11.83 14.55 23.35
N ALA A 184 -12.41 13.35 23.21
CA ALA A 184 -11.81 12.12 23.75
C ALA A 184 -10.46 11.83 23.10
N ARG A 185 -10.33 12.06 21.78
CA ARG A 185 -9.07 11.93 21.06
C ARG A 185 -8.04 12.97 21.51
N SER A 186 -8.43 14.24 21.64
CA SER A 186 -7.55 15.30 22.11
C SER A 186 -7.04 15.02 23.53
N ALA A 187 -7.87 14.46 24.41
CA ALA A 187 -7.48 14.04 25.75
C ALA A 187 -6.49 12.87 25.76
N PHE A 188 -6.61 11.94 24.80
CA PHE A 188 -5.62 10.88 24.60
C PHE A 188 -4.29 11.43 24.09
N GLU A 189 -4.31 12.31 23.08
CA GLU A 189 -3.09 12.97 22.55
C GLU A 189 -2.38 13.84 23.60
N ALA A 190 -3.14 14.45 24.52
CA ALA A 190 -2.61 15.20 25.66
C ALA A 190 -2.06 14.32 26.81
N GLY A 191 -2.14 12.98 26.71
CA GLY A 191 -1.67 12.06 27.75
C GLY A 191 -2.54 12.01 29.01
N ILE A 192 -3.78 12.50 28.93
CA ILE A 192 -4.77 12.49 30.01
C ILE A 192 -5.48 11.13 30.07
N LEU A 193 -5.70 10.50 28.92
CA LEU A 193 -6.30 9.16 28.80
C LEU A 193 -5.26 8.11 28.39
N ASP A 194 -5.34 6.93 29.00
CA ASP A 194 -4.65 5.75 28.46
C ASP A 194 -5.44 5.13 27.30
N LEU A 195 -4.75 4.46 26.38
CA LEU A 195 -5.32 3.89 25.15
C LEU A 195 -6.54 2.99 25.39
N HIS A 196 -6.53 2.25 26.49
CA HIS A 196 -7.56 1.27 26.84
C HIS A 196 -8.49 1.74 27.98
N ALA A 197 -8.37 2.99 28.41
CA ALA A 197 -9.23 3.54 29.45
C ALA A 197 -10.69 3.50 28.99
N LYS A 198 -11.56 2.91 29.81
CA LYS A 198 -13.00 2.83 29.51
C LYS A 198 -13.65 4.20 29.78
N ILE A 199 -14.19 4.83 28.75
CA ILE A 199 -14.76 6.19 28.80
C ILE A 199 -16.20 6.20 28.31
N LYS A 200 -16.95 7.24 28.66
CA LYS A 200 -18.29 7.51 28.10
C LYS A 200 -18.23 8.71 27.17
N VAL A 201 -18.66 8.56 25.94
CA VAL A 201 -18.62 9.65 24.94
C VAL A 201 -19.92 9.66 24.16
N LYS A 202 -20.36 10.83 23.69
CA LYS A 202 -21.47 10.89 22.73
C LYS A 202 -20.97 10.47 21.35
N ASP A 203 -21.66 9.53 20.73
CA ASP A 203 -21.46 9.18 19.33
C ASP A 203 -22.00 10.29 18.39
N TYR A 204 -21.78 10.16 17.09
CA TYR A 204 -22.27 11.09 16.07
C TYR A 204 -23.80 11.31 16.11
N ASP A 205 -24.57 10.31 16.55
CA ASP A 205 -26.03 10.40 16.73
C ASP A 205 -26.45 11.03 18.07
N GLY A 206 -25.50 11.56 18.85
CA GLY A 206 -25.74 12.17 20.16
C GLY A 206 -26.00 11.18 21.29
N GLN A 207 -25.95 9.87 21.03
CA GLN A 207 -26.15 8.81 22.02
C GLN A 207 -24.90 8.60 22.86
N MET A 208 -25.06 8.46 24.18
CA MET A 208 -23.94 8.13 25.09
C MET A 208 -23.54 6.67 24.92
N ILE A 209 -22.32 6.43 24.46
CA ILE A 209 -21.73 5.09 24.31
C ILE A 209 -20.55 4.88 25.26
N GLU A 210 -20.33 3.63 25.66
CA GLU A 210 -19.13 3.21 26.39
C GLU A 210 -18.08 2.66 25.42
N THR A 211 -16.89 3.25 25.40
CA THR A 211 -15.82 2.88 24.46
C THR A 211 -14.43 3.12 25.06
N THR A 212 -13.38 2.94 24.27
CA THR A 212 -11.98 3.27 24.60
C THR A 212 -11.39 4.20 23.56
N PRO A 213 -10.37 5.01 23.88
CA PRO A 213 -9.65 5.81 22.90
C PRO A 213 -9.18 5.01 21.69
N GLY A 214 -8.63 3.80 21.90
CA GLY A 214 -8.20 2.95 20.79
C GLY A 214 -9.33 2.55 19.83
N ARG A 215 -10.53 2.26 20.34
CA ARG A 215 -11.70 1.99 19.49
C ARG A 215 -12.20 3.23 18.77
N ILE A 216 -12.06 4.42 19.36
CA ILE A 216 -12.39 5.68 18.68
C ILE A 216 -11.47 5.86 17.47
N ILE A 217 -10.15 5.73 17.66
CA ILE A 217 -9.14 5.84 16.60
C ILE A 217 -9.44 4.86 15.45
N PHE A 218 -9.71 3.60 15.78
CA PHE A 218 -10.05 2.59 14.78
C PHE A 218 -11.33 2.93 14.01
N ASN A 219 -12.40 3.28 14.73
CA ASN A 219 -13.71 3.54 14.12
C ASN A 219 -13.74 4.84 13.31
N GLU A 220 -12.92 5.84 13.64
CA GLU A 220 -12.76 7.06 12.85
C GLU A 220 -12.29 6.72 11.43
N VAL A 221 -11.21 5.93 11.32
CA VAL A 221 -10.67 5.46 10.03
C VAL A 221 -11.69 4.61 9.27
N VAL A 222 -12.38 3.70 9.95
CA VAL A 222 -13.41 2.85 9.31
C VAL A 222 -14.58 3.69 8.80
N ARG A 223 -15.05 4.67 9.58
CA ARG A 223 -16.16 5.54 9.17
C ARG A 223 -15.77 6.43 8.00
N GLU A 224 -14.57 7.01 8.03
CA GLU A 224 -14.05 7.80 6.90
C GLU A 224 -14.09 6.97 5.61
N ALA A 225 -13.56 5.73 5.64
CA ALA A 225 -13.55 4.83 4.49
C ALA A 225 -14.96 4.40 4.02
N VAL A 226 -15.90 4.17 4.93
CA VAL A 226 -17.29 3.80 4.56
C VAL A 226 -18.04 5.01 4.00
N SER A 227 -17.86 6.19 4.58
CA SER A 227 -18.55 7.42 4.17
C SER A 227 -18.04 7.99 2.84
N SER A 228 -16.76 7.80 2.50
CA SER A 228 -16.18 8.22 1.22
C SER A 228 -16.68 7.41 0.01
N THR A 229 -17.45 6.35 0.25
CA THR A 229 -17.97 5.45 -0.79
C THR A 229 -19.44 5.73 -1.14
N THR A 230 -20.08 6.70 -0.48
CA THR A 230 -21.43 7.23 -0.75
C THR A 230 -21.38 8.66 -1.26
#